data_AF-Q1J0T7-F1
#
_entry.id   AF-Q1J0T7-F1
#
_cell.length_a   1.000
_cell.length_b   1.000
_cell.length_c   1.000
_cell.angle_alpha   90.00
_cell.angle_beta   90.00
_cell.angle_gamma   90.00
#
_symmetry.space_group_name_H-M   'P 1'
#
loop_
_entity.id
_entity.type
_entity.pdbx_description
1 polymer ?
#
loop_
_entity_poly.entity_id
_entity_poly.type
_entity_poly.pdbx_seq_one_letter_code
_entity_poly.pdbx_strand_id
1 'polypeptide(L)'
;MQDGLTPIEHLTPPYALALALIAGYWLWRVAREAQQRRVPHVAWWAVPGLALLWLTPLAAVPALFGIGAALLLLAEFWPGAFRPARTRPGWAWPLVGVLVGLALLALVAARGGSEISVMLALAALLAGLSGLLSAGLSREHRPTRPLGLEVRFAQVQLPEWPDLSVTLTEQGAQLVNISDVPLRLAGWSPSGMNAWLRVRTEGGTPLNTLQVGQSAFLPLSERAGGVRVWYVPGGRHPAQPRLFRADWTPQAYADRRVLN
;
A
#
# COMPACT_ATOMS: atom_id res chain seq x y z
N MET A 1 -60.17 11.48 -0.07
CA MET A 1 -58.87 10.86 -0.39
C MET A 1 -57.83 11.97 -0.55
N GLN A 2 -57.33 12.49 0.57
CA GLN A 2 -56.23 13.46 0.64
C GLN A 2 -55.40 13.14 1.90
N ASP A 3 -54.93 11.90 2.02
CA ASP A 3 -53.98 11.49 3.07
C ASP A 3 -52.63 11.14 2.44
N GLY A 4 -52.16 12.00 1.54
CA GLY A 4 -50.93 11.80 0.80
C GLY A 4 -49.83 12.71 1.32
N LEU A 5 -48.93 12.15 2.12
CA LEU A 5 -47.64 12.72 2.52
C LEU A 5 -47.71 13.82 3.60
N THR A 6 -48.05 13.44 4.83
CA THR A 6 -47.61 14.24 5.98
C THR A 6 -46.08 14.20 6.06
N PRO A 7 -45.40 15.36 6.24
CA PRO A 7 -43.96 15.39 6.43
C PRO A 7 -43.60 14.54 7.66
N ILE A 8 -42.50 13.79 7.57
CA ILE A 8 -42.01 12.99 8.69
C ILE A 8 -41.44 13.95 9.73
N GLU A 9 -42.19 14.27 10.77
CA GLU A 9 -41.78 15.22 11.82
C GLU A 9 -40.83 14.60 12.87
N HIS A 10 -40.76 13.27 12.92
CA HIS A 10 -39.94 12.54 13.88
C HIS A 10 -39.23 11.34 13.25
N LEU A 11 -38.06 11.01 13.79
CA LEU A 11 -37.31 9.81 13.42
C LEU A 11 -38.11 8.56 13.80
N THR A 12 -38.81 7.97 12.84
CA THR A 12 -39.57 6.74 13.08
C THR A 12 -38.62 5.56 13.27
N PRO A 13 -38.95 4.57 14.12
CA PRO A 13 -38.16 3.35 14.29
C PRO A 13 -37.76 2.65 12.97
N PRO A 14 -38.65 2.46 11.98
CA PRO A 14 -38.27 1.84 10.71
C PRO A 14 -37.29 2.71 9.90
N TYR A 15 -37.41 4.04 9.96
CA TYR A 15 -36.47 4.95 9.29
C TYR A 15 -35.09 4.90 9.94
N ALA A 16 -35.04 4.92 11.28
CA ALA A 16 -33.79 4.77 12.03
C ALA A 16 -33.09 3.43 11.71
N LEU A 17 -33.86 2.34 11.63
CA LEU A 17 -33.35 1.03 11.26
C LEU A 17 -32.79 1.02 9.83
N ALA A 18 -33.48 1.64 8.86
CA ALA A 18 -33.00 1.75 7.49
C ALA A 18 -31.65 2.48 7.42
N LEU A 19 -31.51 3.60 8.13
CA LEU A 19 -30.24 4.35 8.19
C LEU A 19 -29.13 3.54 8.86
N ALA A 20 -29.44 2.80 9.93
CA ALA A 20 -28.49 1.91 10.58
C ALA A 20 -28.01 0.78 9.66
N LEU A 21 -28.91 0.20 8.85
CA LEU A 21 -28.55 -0.82 7.87
C LEU A 21 -27.66 -0.26 6.75
N ILE A 22 -27.96 0.95 6.25
CA ILE A 22 -27.13 1.63 5.24
C ILE A 22 -25.74 1.92 5.80
N ALA A 23 -25.66 2.44 7.03
CA ALA A 23 -24.39 2.70 7.70
C ALA A 23 -23.59 1.41 7.92
N GLY A 24 -24.24 0.34 8.38
CA GLY A 24 -23.63 -0.97 8.58
C GLY A 24 -23.11 -1.59 7.27
N TYR A 25 -23.91 -1.52 6.20
CA TYR A 25 -23.50 -1.93 4.87
C TYR A 25 -22.27 -1.15 4.39
N TRP A 26 -22.26 0.17 4.56
CA TRP A 26 -21.14 1.01 4.15
C TRP A 26 -19.86 0.69 4.93
N LEU A 27 -19.94 0.50 6.26
CA LEU A 27 -18.80 0.08 7.09
C LEU A 27 -18.27 -1.29 6.67
N TRP A 28 -19.17 -2.26 6.40
CA TRP A 28 -18.79 -3.57 5.87
C TRP A 28 -18.07 -3.45 4.52
N ARG A 29 -18.57 -2.61 3.61
CA ARG A 29 -17.94 -2.34 2.33
C ARG A 29 -16.54 -1.72 2.50
N VAL A 30 -16.40 -0.73 3.38
CA VAL A 30 -15.08 -0.13 3.72
C VAL A 30 -14.13 -1.20 4.26
N ALA A 31 -14.58 -2.08 5.15
CA ALA A 31 -13.77 -3.18 5.66
C ALA A 31 -13.33 -4.14 4.55
N ARG A 32 -14.24 -4.52 3.66
CA ARG A 32 -13.95 -5.40 2.52
C ARG A 32 -12.93 -4.79 1.55
N GLU A 33 -13.09 -3.51 1.21
CA GLU A 33 -12.18 -2.80 0.32
C GLU A 33 -10.83 -2.50 0.99
N ALA A 34 -10.80 -2.27 2.31
CA ALA A 34 -9.57 -2.13 3.09
C ALA A 34 -8.72 -3.40 3.05
N GLN A 35 -9.35 -4.59 3.12
CA GLN A 35 -8.65 -5.86 2.93
C GLN A 35 -7.99 -5.97 1.53
N GLN A 36 -8.59 -5.33 0.52
CA GLN A 36 -8.07 -5.21 -0.84
C GLN A 36 -7.13 -4.00 -1.04
N ARG A 37 -6.73 -3.32 0.05
CA ARG A 37 -5.86 -2.13 0.05
C ARG A 37 -6.42 -0.95 -0.72
N ARG A 38 -7.73 -0.75 -0.65
CA ARG A 38 -8.35 0.44 -1.17
C ARG A 38 -8.86 1.29 -0.02
N VAL A 39 -8.60 2.59 -0.12
CA VAL A 39 -9.10 3.57 0.84
C VAL A 39 -10.30 4.29 0.27
N PRO A 40 -11.29 4.64 1.11
CA PRO A 40 -12.40 5.48 0.70
C PRO A 40 -11.86 6.83 0.20
N HIS A 41 -12.30 7.23 -1.00
CA HIS A 41 -12.03 8.54 -1.58
C HIS A 41 -13.35 9.28 -1.79
N VAL A 42 -14.06 8.99 -2.88
CA VAL A 42 -15.42 9.53 -3.07
C VAL A 42 -16.43 8.79 -2.16
N ALA A 43 -16.11 7.58 -1.71
CA ALA A 43 -16.92 6.87 -0.71
C ALA A 43 -17.05 7.62 0.63
N TRP A 44 -16.21 8.61 0.93
CA TRP A 44 -16.35 9.47 2.11
C TRP A 44 -17.62 10.32 2.10
N TRP A 45 -18.21 10.57 0.93
CA TRP A 45 -19.48 11.30 0.82
C TRP A 45 -20.66 10.55 1.46
N ALA A 46 -20.52 9.26 1.80
CA ALA A 46 -21.54 8.54 2.54
C ALA A 46 -21.77 9.10 3.95
N VAL A 47 -20.74 9.65 4.60
CA VAL A 47 -20.86 10.24 5.94
C VAL A 47 -21.77 11.49 5.92
N PRO A 48 -21.50 12.52 5.11
CA PRO A 48 -22.43 13.65 4.99
C PRO A 48 -23.77 13.24 4.37
N GLY A 49 -23.81 12.24 3.48
CA GLY A 49 -25.06 11.68 2.97
C GLY A 49 -25.98 11.14 4.06
N LEU A 50 -25.44 10.29 4.96
CA LEU A 50 -26.17 9.76 6.12
C LEU A 50 -26.57 10.86 7.10
N ALA A 51 -25.70 11.85 7.34
CA ALA A 51 -26.01 12.98 8.21
C ALA A 51 -27.20 13.81 7.67
N LEU A 52 -27.24 14.07 6.36
CA LEU A 52 -28.37 14.78 5.72
C LEU A 52 -29.68 13.98 5.78
N LEU A 53 -29.61 12.66 5.60
CA LEU A 53 -30.79 11.81 5.79
C LEU A 53 -31.29 11.86 7.23
N TRP A 54 -30.40 11.82 8.23
CA TRP A 54 -30.79 12.02 9.63
C TRP A 54 -31.41 13.38 9.90
N LEU A 55 -30.91 14.45 9.28
CA LEU A 55 -31.45 15.81 9.43
C LEU A 55 -32.79 16.02 8.73
N THR A 56 -33.14 15.19 7.75
CA THR A 56 -34.35 15.36 6.94
C THR A 56 -35.62 15.49 7.79
N PRO A 57 -35.94 14.55 8.71
CA PRO A 57 -37.11 14.69 9.56
C PRO A 57 -36.99 15.82 10.59
N LEU A 58 -35.78 16.10 11.07
CA LEU A 58 -35.54 17.08 12.15
C LEU A 58 -35.69 18.52 11.67
N ALA A 59 -35.25 18.80 10.44
CA ALA A 59 -35.35 20.12 9.83
C ALA A 59 -36.67 20.33 9.08
N ALA A 60 -37.47 19.26 8.90
CA ALA A 60 -38.65 19.25 8.03
C ALA A 60 -38.37 19.79 6.61
N VAL A 61 -37.16 19.55 6.08
CA VAL A 61 -36.75 19.98 4.73
C VAL A 61 -36.60 18.76 3.81
N PRO A 62 -37.59 18.47 2.95
CA PRO A 62 -37.55 17.30 2.06
C PRO A 62 -36.36 17.29 1.08
N ALA A 63 -35.84 18.46 0.73
CA ALA A 63 -34.68 18.57 -0.15
C ALA A 63 -33.42 17.90 0.44
N LEU A 64 -33.27 17.86 1.78
CA LEU A 64 -32.15 17.18 2.43
C LEU A 64 -32.16 15.68 2.16
N PHE A 65 -33.35 15.08 2.00
CA PHE A 65 -33.47 13.68 1.62
C PHE A 65 -32.84 13.42 0.25
N GLY A 66 -33.23 14.24 -0.74
CA GLY A 66 -32.74 14.10 -2.11
C GLY A 66 -31.22 14.28 -2.21
N ILE A 67 -30.68 15.30 -1.51
CA ILE A 67 -29.23 15.54 -1.46
C ILE A 67 -28.51 14.40 -0.73
N GLY A 68 -29.03 13.95 0.42
CA GLY A 68 -28.46 12.85 1.18
C GLY A 68 -28.41 11.55 0.38
N ALA A 69 -29.51 11.22 -0.31
CA ALA A 69 -29.59 10.08 -1.20
C ALA A 69 -28.63 10.20 -2.39
N ALA A 70 -28.54 11.38 -3.02
CA ALA A 70 -27.61 11.63 -4.12
C ALA A 70 -26.14 11.46 -3.68
N LEU A 71 -25.76 11.93 -2.48
CA LEU A 71 -24.42 11.73 -1.92
C LEU A 71 -24.13 10.25 -1.65
N LEU A 72 -25.11 9.48 -1.19
CA LEU A 72 -24.96 8.03 -1.01
C LEU A 72 -24.79 7.30 -2.35
N LEU A 73 -25.56 7.68 -3.36
CA LEU A 73 -25.40 7.14 -4.73
C LEU A 73 -24.02 7.50 -5.30
N LEU A 74 -23.55 8.73 -5.07
CA LEU A 74 -22.21 9.15 -5.45
C LEU A 74 -21.14 8.32 -4.74
N ALA A 75 -21.29 8.10 -3.43
CA ALA A 75 -20.38 7.26 -2.67
C ALA A 75 -20.42 5.79 -3.13
N GLU A 76 -21.57 5.32 -3.63
CA GLU A 76 -21.74 3.93 -4.08
C GLU A 76 -21.18 3.68 -5.48
N PHE A 77 -21.61 4.48 -6.45
CA PHE A 77 -21.48 4.19 -7.87
C PHE A 77 -20.41 5.01 -8.60
N TRP A 78 -19.71 5.93 -7.93
CA TRP A 78 -18.65 6.70 -8.60
C TRP A 78 -17.45 5.82 -8.97
N PRO A 79 -16.90 5.91 -10.20
CA PRO A 79 -15.77 5.09 -10.66
C PRO A 79 -14.47 5.28 -9.85
N GLY A 80 -14.43 6.27 -8.96
CA GLY A 80 -13.35 6.53 -8.00
C GLY A 80 -13.80 6.51 -6.53
N ALA A 81 -14.88 5.78 -6.19
CA ALA A 81 -15.36 5.63 -4.81
C ALA A 81 -14.23 5.21 -3.86
N PHE A 82 -13.41 4.26 -4.29
CA PHE A 82 -12.24 3.77 -3.57
C PHE A 82 -10.98 3.90 -4.43
N ARG A 83 -9.85 4.24 -3.81
CA ARG A 83 -8.55 4.34 -4.49
C ARG A 83 -7.52 3.40 -3.86
N PRO A 84 -6.58 2.83 -4.65
CA PRO A 84 -5.50 2.03 -4.10
C PRO A 84 -4.66 2.83 -3.09
N ALA A 85 -4.49 2.29 -1.88
CA ALA A 85 -3.68 2.88 -0.83
C ALA A 85 -2.20 2.56 -1.08
N ARG A 86 -1.38 3.60 -1.28
CA ARG A 86 0.08 3.47 -1.48
C ARG A 86 0.83 3.20 -0.16
N THR A 87 0.27 3.67 0.94
CA THR A 87 0.79 3.54 2.30
C THR A 87 -0.34 3.11 3.22
N ARG A 88 0.01 2.47 4.34
CA ARG A 88 -0.98 2.14 5.36
C ARG A 88 -1.63 3.44 5.88
N PRO A 89 -2.96 3.54 5.95
CA PRO A 89 -3.62 4.69 6.52
C PRO A 89 -3.21 4.87 7.98
N GLY A 90 -2.99 6.11 8.40
CA GLY A 90 -2.69 6.42 9.80
C GLY A 90 -3.89 6.15 10.70
N TRP A 91 -3.63 5.63 11.91
CA TRP A 91 -4.63 5.27 12.92
C TRP A 91 -5.00 6.41 13.88
N ALA A 92 -4.14 7.42 14.04
CA ALA A 92 -4.30 8.47 15.05
C ALA A 92 -5.57 9.32 14.84
N TRP A 93 -5.79 9.88 13.65
CA TRP A 93 -6.97 10.69 13.36
C TRP A 93 -8.30 9.91 13.41
N PRO A 94 -8.38 8.69 12.85
CA PRO A 94 -9.57 7.85 13.03
C PRO A 94 -9.90 7.55 14.49
N LEU A 95 -8.87 7.28 15.31
CA LEU A 95 -9.06 7.04 16.74
C LEU A 95 -9.62 8.27 17.45
N VAL A 96 -9.07 9.46 17.15
CA VAL A 96 -9.62 10.73 17.67
C VAL A 96 -11.09 10.88 17.28
N GLY A 97 -11.46 10.60 16.03
CA GLY A 97 -12.86 10.66 15.58
C GLY A 97 -13.79 9.74 16.37
N VAL A 98 -13.38 8.50 16.64
CA VAL A 98 -14.15 7.56 17.47
C VAL A 98 -14.26 8.06 18.91
N LEU A 99 -13.15 8.50 19.52
CA LEU A 99 -13.14 8.98 20.90
C LEU A 99 -14.02 10.22 21.06
N VAL A 100 -13.96 11.16 20.11
CA VAL A 100 -14.82 12.35 20.09
C VAL A 100 -16.28 11.97 19.92
N GLY A 101 -16.62 11.08 18.98
CA GLY A 101 -17.99 10.63 18.78
C GLY A 101 -18.57 9.93 20.01
N LEU A 102 -17.80 9.05 20.65
CA LEU A 102 -18.20 8.38 21.90
C LEU A 102 -18.36 9.37 23.06
N ALA A 103 -17.42 10.30 23.23
CA ALA A 103 -17.49 11.32 24.26
C ALA A 103 -18.71 12.24 24.08
N LEU A 104 -19.03 12.63 22.84
CA LEU A 104 -20.23 13.41 22.54
C LEU A 104 -21.51 12.63 22.83
N LEU A 105 -21.59 11.33 22.45
CA LEU A 105 -22.75 10.50 22.80
C LEU A 105 -22.91 10.36 24.31
N ALA A 106 -21.83 10.13 25.05
CA ALA A 106 -21.87 10.04 26.51
C ALA A 106 -22.32 11.36 27.15
N LEU A 107 -21.84 12.50 26.64
CA LEU A 107 -22.24 13.81 27.11
C LEU A 107 -23.73 14.08 26.86
N VAL A 108 -24.23 13.76 25.67
CA VAL A 108 -25.65 13.89 25.31
C VAL A 108 -26.51 12.98 26.18
N ALA A 109 -26.09 11.74 26.43
CA ALA A 109 -26.81 10.83 27.31
C ALA A 109 -26.84 11.31 28.78
N ALA A 110 -25.76 11.92 29.26
CA ALA A 110 -25.65 12.36 30.65
C ALA A 110 -26.32 13.71 30.95
N ARG A 111 -26.27 14.65 29.99
CA ARG A 111 -26.75 16.03 30.20
C ARG A 111 -27.98 16.40 29.38
N GLY A 112 -28.47 15.48 28.57
CA GLY A 112 -29.36 15.80 27.48
C GLY A 112 -28.61 16.50 26.35
N GLY A 113 -29.19 16.47 25.15
CA GLY A 113 -28.60 17.13 24.00
C GLY A 113 -29.62 17.29 22.88
N SER A 114 -29.30 18.17 21.95
CA SER A 114 -30.10 18.34 20.75
C SER A 114 -29.92 17.14 19.81
N GLU A 115 -30.89 16.91 18.95
CA GLU A 115 -30.80 15.88 17.89
C GLU A 115 -29.62 16.15 16.93
N ILE A 116 -29.26 17.43 16.72
CA ILE A 116 -28.07 17.84 15.98
C ILE A 116 -26.79 17.35 16.67
N SER A 117 -26.72 17.41 18.00
CA SER A 117 -25.59 16.91 18.78
C SER A 117 -25.44 15.39 18.63
N VAL A 118 -26.55 14.64 18.63
CA VAL A 118 -26.57 13.20 18.37
C VAL A 118 -26.07 12.91 16.94
N MET A 119 -26.57 13.64 15.95
CA MET A 119 -26.16 13.48 14.56
C MET A 119 -24.65 13.72 14.38
N LEU A 120 -24.11 14.81 14.94
CA LEU A 120 -22.68 15.10 14.88
C LEU A 120 -21.84 14.01 15.55
N ALA A 121 -22.29 13.50 16.69
CA ALA A 121 -21.63 12.42 17.41
C ALA A 121 -21.59 11.14 16.57
N LEU A 122 -22.71 10.77 15.94
CA LEU A 122 -22.81 9.59 15.07
C LEU A 122 -22.00 9.75 13.77
N ALA A 123 -21.98 10.94 13.17
CA ALA A 123 -21.17 11.23 11.99
C ALA A 123 -19.66 11.13 12.30
N ALA A 124 -19.23 11.67 13.45
CA ALA A 124 -17.86 11.54 13.94
C ALA A 124 -17.47 10.07 14.20
N LEU A 125 -18.38 9.31 14.81
CA LEU A 125 -18.21 7.86 15.03
C LEU A 125 -18.08 7.09 13.72
N LEU A 126 -18.98 7.34 12.75
CA LEU A 126 -18.93 6.68 11.44
C LEU A 126 -17.64 6.99 10.69
N ALA A 127 -17.20 8.25 10.74
CA ALA A 127 -15.94 8.65 10.12
C ALA A 127 -14.72 8.05 10.83
N GLY A 128 -14.72 8.01 12.16
CA GLY A 128 -13.65 7.39 12.94
C GLY A 128 -13.57 5.88 12.69
N LEU A 129 -14.71 5.19 12.71
CA LEU A 129 -14.77 3.74 12.51
C LEU A 129 -14.33 3.33 11.10
N SER A 130 -14.76 4.04 10.06
CA SER A 130 -14.35 3.74 8.69
C SER A 130 -12.84 3.95 8.49
N GLY A 131 -12.27 4.99 9.12
CA GLY A 131 -10.83 5.23 9.14
C GLY A 131 -10.06 4.14 9.90
N LEU A 132 -10.57 3.68 11.05
CA LEU A 132 -9.96 2.60 11.83
C LEU A 132 -10.03 1.27 11.10
N LEU A 133 -11.17 0.93 10.48
CA LEU A 133 -11.33 -0.26 9.64
C LEU A 133 -10.35 -0.20 8.47
N SER A 134 -10.22 0.96 7.82
CA SER A 134 -9.25 1.18 6.75
C SER A 134 -7.81 0.97 7.21
N ALA A 135 -7.44 1.49 8.38
CA ALA A 135 -6.08 1.37 8.94
C ALA A 135 -5.76 -0.03 9.50
N GLY A 136 -6.73 -0.67 10.14
CA GLY A 136 -6.60 -1.95 10.82
C GLY A 136 -6.65 -3.15 9.89
N LEU A 137 -7.51 -3.10 8.86
CA LEU A 137 -7.68 -4.21 7.90
C LEU A 137 -6.82 -4.07 6.64
N SER A 138 -6.14 -2.93 6.47
CA SER A 138 -5.12 -2.78 5.43
C SER A 138 -3.96 -3.75 5.68
N ARG A 139 -3.90 -4.83 4.89
CA ARG A 139 -2.80 -5.79 4.96
C ARG A 139 -1.47 -5.12 4.57
N GLU A 140 -0.50 -5.15 5.47
CA GLU A 140 0.86 -4.67 5.22
C GLU A 140 1.48 -5.31 3.97
N HIS A 141 2.32 -4.54 3.28
CA HIS A 141 3.09 -5.00 2.15
C HIS A 141 4.11 -6.02 2.64
N ARG A 142 3.75 -7.31 2.67
CA ARG A 142 4.78 -8.36 2.65
C ARG A 142 5.64 -8.12 1.40
N PRO A 143 6.97 -8.08 1.52
CA PRO A 143 7.84 -7.89 0.38
C PRO A 143 7.48 -8.92 -0.69
N THR A 144 7.42 -8.42 -1.92
CA THR A 144 7.21 -9.20 -3.14
C THR A 144 8.11 -10.43 -3.10
N ARG A 145 7.53 -11.60 -3.42
CA ARG A 145 8.20 -12.90 -3.57
C ARG A 145 9.67 -12.69 -4.00
N PRO A 146 10.65 -13.31 -3.30
CA PRO A 146 12.06 -13.16 -3.67
C PRO A 146 12.20 -13.47 -5.16
N LEU A 147 12.92 -12.62 -5.87
CA LEU A 147 13.17 -12.80 -7.29
C LEU A 147 13.89 -14.13 -7.48
N GLY A 148 13.29 -15.03 -8.25
CA GLY A 148 13.83 -16.35 -8.48
C GLY A 148 14.60 -16.46 -9.79
N LEU A 149 14.82 -17.71 -10.18
CA LEU A 149 15.55 -18.07 -11.39
C LEU A 149 14.84 -17.62 -12.68
N GLU A 150 13.55 -17.32 -12.61
CA GLU A 150 12.77 -16.77 -13.73
C GLU A 150 13.37 -15.48 -14.32
N VAL A 151 14.01 -14.65 -13.47
CA VAL A 151 14.63 -13.39 -13.90
C VAL A 151 15.82 -13.63 -14.83
N ARG A 152 16.45 -14.80 -14.73
CA ARG A 152 17.57 -15.19 -15.58
C ARG A 152 17.19 -15.27 -17.06
N PHE A 153 16.00 -15.79 -17.34
CA PHE A 153 15.49 -16.04 -18.68
C PHE A 153 14.59 -14.92 -19.20
N ALA A 154 14.34 -13.91 -18.37
CA ALA A 154 13.58 -12.73 -18.77
C ALA A 154 14.40 -11.86 -19.73
N GLN A 155 13.70 -11.02 -20.48
CA GLN A 155 14.35 -9.94 -21.22
C GLN A 155 14.98 -8.97 -20.22
N VAL A 156 16.31 -8.85 -20.26
CA VAL A 156 17.09 -7.98 -19.37
C VAL A 156 17.56 -6.73 -20.08
N GLN A 157 17.56 -5.60 -19.38
CA GLN A 157 18.22 -4.38 -19.82
C GLN A 157 19.63 -4.29 -19.26
N LEU A 158 20.57 -3.80 -20.07
CA LEU A 158 21.85 -3.30 -19.56
C LEU A 158 21.68 -1.80 -19.31
N PRO A 159 21.85 -1.33 -18.07
CA PRO A 159 21.71 0.10 -17.80
C PRO A 159 22.87 0.87 -18.44
N GLU A 160 22.59 2.07 -18.91
CA GLU A 160 23.59 2.98 -19.50
C GLU A 160 24.64 3.40 -18.46
N TRP A 161 24.19 3.62 -17.22
CA TRP A 161 25.02 3.90 -16.05
C TRP A 161 25.01 2.71 -15.09
N PRO A 162 26.15 2.37 -14.46
CA PRO A 162 26.21 1.22 -13.57
C PRO A 162 25.44 1.49 -12.27
N ASP A 163 24.43 0.65 -11.97
CA ASP A 163 23.75 0.66 -10.66
C ASP A 163 24.57 -0.05 -9.56
N LEU A 164 25.55 -0.86 -9.98
CA LEU A 164 26.39 -1.68 -9.12
C LEU A 164 27.86 -1.41 -9.45
N SER A 165 28.71 -1.36 -8.43
CA SER A 165 30.16 -1.43 -8.58
C SER A 165 30.67 -2.76 -8.04
N VAL A 166 31.79 -3.23 -8.60
CA VAL A 166 32.46 -4.44 -8.15
C VAL A 166 33.92 -4.14 -7.88
N THR A 167 34.41 -4.60 -6.73
CA THR A 167 35.83 -4.52 -6.35
C THR A 167 36.33 -5.92 -6.07
N LEU A 168 37.47 -6.29 -6.65
CA LEU A 168 38.10 -7.58 -6.40
C LEU A 168 38.83 -7.56 -5.06
N THR A 169 38.67 -8.64 -4.28
CA THR A 169 39.35 -8.85 -3.00
C THR A 169 40.09 -10.19 -3.04
N GLU A 170 40.96 -10.45 -2.06
CA GLU A 170 41.70 -11.72 -1.98
C GLU A 170 40.78 -12.94 -1.88
N GLN A 171 39.58 -12.78 -1.31
CA GLN A 171 38.63 -13.86 -1.06
C GLN A 171 37.55 -13.97 -2.15
N GLY A 172 37.42 -12.97 -3.04
CA GLY A 172 36.37 -12.95 -4.06
C GLY A 172 36.11 -11.56 -4.64
N ALA A 173 34.83 -11.19 -4.73
CA ALA A 173 34.43 -9.85 -5.16
C ALA A 173 33.45 -9.22 -4.18
N GLN A 174 33.67 -7.95 -3.89
CA GLN A 174 32.74 -7.10 -3.16
C GLN A 174 31.87 -6.34 -4.16
N LEU A 175 30.56 -6.53 -4.06
CA LEU A 175 29.55 -5.87 -4.88
C LEU A 175 28.89 -4.75 -4.05
N VAL A 176 28.86 -3.52 -4.56
CA VAL A 176 28.26 -2.38 -3.84
C VAL A 176 27.14 -1.77 -4.69
N ASN A 177 26.01 -1.44 -4.06
CA ASN A 177 24.97 -0.66 -4.70
C ASN A 177 25.35 0.82 -4.73
N ILE A 178 25.60 1.34 -5.92
CA ILE A 178 25.96 2.75 -6.16
C ILE A 178 24.80 3.57 -6.77
N SER A 179 23.62 2.95 -6.93
CA SER A 179 22.42 3.63 -7.41
C SER A 179 21.70 4.40 -6.28
N ASP A 180 20.80 5.30 -6.66
CA ASP A 180 19.99 6.09 -5.72
C ASP A 180 18.80 5.31 -5.13
N VAL A 181 18.66 4.03 -5.47
CA VAL A 181 17.51 3.19 -5.08
C VAL A 181 17.96 1.82 -4.56
N PRO A 182 17.19 1.16 -3.67
CA PRO A 182 17.49 -0.20 -3.26
C PRO A 182 17.34 -1.18 -4.43
N LEU A 183 18.24 -2.14 -4.57
CA LEU A 183 18.21 -3.13 -5.64
C LEU A 183 17.70 -4.48 -5.13
N ARG A 184 16.69 -5.05 -5.76
CA ARG A 184 16.21 -6.40 -5.45
C ARG A 184 17.04 -7.40 -6.23
N LEU A 185 17.76 -8.27 -5.54
CA LEU A 185 18.68 -9.22 -6.14
C LEU A 185 17.96 -10.54 -6.43
N ALA A 186 18.13 -11.08 -7.64
CA ALA A 186 17.58 -12.38 -8.05
C ALA A 186 18.62 -13.51 -7.90
N GLY A 187 19.86 -13.21 -8.27
CA GLY A 187 20.96 -14.16 -8.23
C GLY A 187 22.15 -13.68 -9.04
N TRP A 188 23.23 -14.45 -9.00
CA TRP A 188 24.46 -14.13 -9.74
C TRP A 188 25.17 -15.40 -10.26
N SER A 189 26.06 -15.20 -11.21
CA SER A 189 26.92 -16.25 -11.79
C SER A 189 28.31 -15.69 -12.09
N PRO A 190 29.40 -16.45 -11.82
CA PRO A 190 30.70 -16.16 -12.41
C PRO A 190 30.63 -16.20 -13.95
N SER A 191 31.46 -15.42 -14.62
CA SER A 191 31.61 -15.51 -16.08
C SER A 191 32.26 -16.85 -16.46
N GLY A 192 31.83 -17.43 -17.58
CA GLY A 192 32.27 -18.76 -18.02
C GLY A 192 31.67 -19.94 -17.26
N MET A 193 30.84 -19.70 -16.23
CA MET A 193 30.08 -20.74 -15.53
C MET A 193 28.58 -20.56 -15.71
N ASN A 194 27.87 -21.68 -15.71
CA ASN A 194 26.41 -21.71 -15.66
C ASN A 194 25.95 -21.99 -14.23
N ALA A 195 26.11 -21.02 -13.34
CA ALA A 195 25.66 -21.13 -11.94
C ALA A 195 24.51 -20.15 -11.65
N TRP A 196 23.70 -20.47 -10.65
CA TRP A 196 22.70 -19.53 -10.12
C TRP A 196 22.85 -19.46 -8.61
N LEU A 197 23.67 -18.51 -8.17
CA LEU A 197 24.06 -18.36 -6.78
C LEU A 197 23.26 -17.23 -6.14
N ARG A 198 22.93 -17.40 -4.86
CA ARG A 198 22.36 -16.32 -4.06
C ARG A 198 23.45 -15.35 -3.66
N VAL A 199 23.14 -14.06 -3.71
CA VAL A 199 24.00 -13.01 -3.17
C VAL A 199 23.96 -13.08 -1.64
N ARG A 200 25.10 -12.86 -1.00
CA ARG A 200 25.25 -12.96 0.46
C ARG A 200 25.97 -11.73 1.01
N THR A 201 25.76 -11.42 2.28
CA THR A 201 26.62 -10.51 3.04
C THR A 201 28.03 -11.11 3.18
N GLU A 202 29.00 -10.32 3.61
CA GLU A 202 30.33 -10.83 4.02
C GLU A 202 30.22 -11.94 5.09
N GLY A 203 29.30 -11.81 6.05
CA GLY A 203 29.00 -12.88 7.03
C GLY A 203 28.24 -14.10 6.48
N GLY A 204 28.06 -14.23 5.17
CA GLY A 204 27.43 -15.39 4.53
C GLY A 204 25.90 -15.44 4.57
N THR A 205 25.21 -14.46 5.16
CA THR A 205 23.74 -14.41 5.19
C THR A 205 23.15 -14.05 3.82
N PRO A 206 22.09 -14.72 3.35
CA PRO A 206 21.52 -14.46 2.03
C PRO A 206 20.84 -13.08 1.96
N LEU A 207 21.12 -12.34 0.89
CA LEU A 207 20.55 -11.02 0.60
C LEU A 207 19.59 -11.08 -0.59
N ASN A 208 18.35 -10.67 -0.38
CA ASN A 208 17.36 -10.50 -1.46
C ASN A 208 17.24 -9.02 -1.90
N THR A 209 17.79 -8.10 -1.11
CA THR A 209 17.75 -6.67 -1.39
C THR A 209 19.05 -6.05 -0.90
N LEU A 210 19.69 -5.28 -1.78
CA LEU A 210 20.90 -4.52 -1.51
C LEU A 210 20.51 -3.05 -1.37
N GLN A 211 20.62 -2.51 -0.16
CA GLN A 211 20.33 -1.10 0.12
C GLN A 211 21.37 -0.21 -0.56
N VAL A 212 21.05 1.09 -0.73
CA VAL A 212 21.97 2.08 -1.28
C VAL A 212 23.23 2.13 -0.42
N GLY A 213 24.41 2.05 -1.05
CA GLY A 213 25.71 2.01 -0.39
C GLY A 213 26.05 0.70 0.34
N GLN A 214 25.14 -0.28 0.38
CA GLN A 214 25.39 -1.57 1.03
C GLN A 214 26.28 -2.45 0.16
N SER A 215 27.22 -3.15 0.80
CA SER A 215 28.07 -4.15 0.16
C SER A 215 27.51 -5.57 0.32
N ALA A 216 27.84 -6.41 -0.65
CA ALA A 216 27.63 -7.84 -0.66
C ALA A 216 28.90 -8.55 -1.11
N PHE A 217 29.05 -9.81 -0.73
CA PHE A 217 30.22 -10.62 -1.05
C PHE A 217 29.87 -11.75 -2.01
N LEU A 218 30.68 -11.89 -3.06
CA LEU A 218 30.57 -12.92 -4.08
C LEU A 218 31.84 -13.81 -3.99
N PRO A 219 31.73 -15.05 -3.50
CA PRO A 219 32.88 -15.96 -3.45
C PRO A 219 33.28 -16.37 -4.86
N LEU A 220 34.51 -16.01 -5.26
CA LEU A 220 35.05 -16.31 -6.59
C LEU A 220 36.29 -17.19 -6.48
N SER A 221 36.53 -18.01 -7.49
CA SER A 221 37.80 -18.71 -7.65
C SER A 221 38.81 -17.83 -8.40
N GLU A 222 40.10 -18.13 -8.24
CA GLU A 222 41.20 -17.43 -8.93
C GLU A 222 41.12 -17.47 -10.47
N ARG A 223 40.28 -18.37 -11.02
CA ARG A 223 40.05 -18.53 -12.46
C ARG A 223 38.82 -17.78 -12.98
N ALA A 224 38.01 -17.20 -12.10
CA ALA A 224 36.84 -16.45 -12.52
C ALA A 224 37.27 -15.16 -13.24
N GLY A 225 36.75 -14.95 -14.46
CA GLY A 225 37.08 -13.78 -15.30
C GLY A 225 35.96 -12.74 -15.35
N GLY A 226 35.06 -12.74 -14.38
CA GLY A 226 33.90 -11.87 -14.39
C GLY A 226 32.73 -12.33 -13.54
N VAL A 227 31.74 -11.47 -13.42
CA VAL A 227 30.47 -11.70 -12.74
C VAL A 227 29.28 -11.20 -13.56
N ARG A 228 28.15 -11.87 -13.34
CA ARG A 228 26.84 -11.54 -13.88
C ARG A 228 25.87 -11.48 -12.71
N VAL A 229 25.21 -10.35 -12.50
CA VAL A 229 24.26 -10.16 -11.40
C VAL A 229 22.92 -9.73 -11.98
N TRP A 230 21.87 -10.49 -11.69
CA TRP A 230 20.50 -10.19 -12.11
C TRP A 230 19.76 -9.52 -10.96
N TYR A 231 19.14 -8.38 -11.24
CA TYR A 231 18.44 -7.60 -10.24
C TYR A 231 17.29 -6.81 -10.86
N VAL A 232 16.45 -6.25 -9.99
CA VAL A 232 15.38 -5.32 -10.36
C VAL A 232 15.52 -4.08 -9.48
N PRO A 233 15.67 -2.88 -10.06
CA PRO A 233 15.66 -1.64 -9.29
C PRO A 233 14.39 -1.49 -8.46
N GLY A 234 14.54 -1.05 -7.21
CA GLY A 234 13.41 -0.71 -6.35
C GLY A 234 12.75 0.56 -6.84
N GLY A 235 11.43 0.53 -7.04
CA GLY A 235 10.67 1.68 -7.55
C GLY A 235 9.19 1.40 -7.71
N ARG A 236 8.42 2.46 -8.02
CA ARG A 236 7.00 2.34 -8.42
C ARG A 236 6.95 1.95 -9.90
N HIS A 237 6.15 0.94 -10.24
CA HIS A 237 6.01 0.27 -11.54
C HIS A 237 6.88 -0.98 -11.71
N PRO A 238 6.47 -1.97 -12.52
CA PRO A 238 7.28 -3.15 -12.76
C PRO A 238 8.59 -2.71 -13.41
N ALA A 239 9.62 -2.58 -12.58
CA ALA A 239 10.95 -2.31 -13.04
C ALA A 239 11.43 -3.53 -13.83
N GLN A 240 11.91 -3.29 -15.05
CA GLN A 240 12.39 -4.37 -15.90
C GLN A 240 13.61 -5.01 -15.25
N PRO A 241 13.77 -6.35 -15.36
CA PRO A 241 15.00 -7.03 -15.00
C PRO A 241 16.22 -6.35 -15.62
N ARG A 242 17.26 -6.15 -14.83
CA ARG A 242 18.55 -5.63 -15.26
C ARG A 242 19.64 -6.67 -15.02
N LEU A 243 20.66 -6.59 -15.87
CA LEU A 243 21.84 -7.44 -15.78
C LEU A 243 23.09 -6.57 -15.65
N PHE A 244 23.74 -6.66 -14.50
CA PHE A 244 25.08 -6.11 -14.32
C PHE A 244 26.11 -7.12 -14.81
N ARG A 245 27.09 -6.62 -15.57
CA ARG A 245 28.19 -7.39 -16.12
C ARG A 245 29.49 -6.69 -15.80
N ALA A 246 30.42 -7.44 -15.21
CA ALA A 246 31.80 -7.03 -15.09
C ALA A 246 32.67 -8.21 -15.51
N ASP A 247 33.59 -7.97 -16.43
CA ASP A 247 34.57 -8.95 -16.89
C ASP A 247 35.98 -8.43 -16.61
N TRP A 248 36.90 -9.34 -16.34
CA TRP A 248 38.31 -9.05 -16.12
C TRP A 248 39.15 -10.26 -16.53
N THR A 249 40.45 -10.05 -16.70
CA THR A 249 41.40 -11.15 -16.92
C THR A 249 41.75 -11.79 -15.59
N PRO A 250 41.51 -13.10 -15.39
CA PRO A 250 41.89 -13.78 -14.15
C PRO A 250 43.39 -13.71 -13.92
N GLN A 251 43.82 -13.53 -12.66
CA GLN A 251 45.24 -13.50 -12.31
C GLN A 251 45.96 -14.79 -12.71
N ALA A 252 45.29 -15.94 -12.64
CA ALA A 252 45.82 -17.22 -13.11
C ALA A 252 46.26 -17.22 -14.60
N TYR A 253 45.81 -16.25 -15.40
CA TYR A 253 46.19 -16.08 -16.79
C TYR A 253 46.97 -14.79 -17.06
N ALA A 254 47.33 -14.00 -16.03
CA ALA A 254 48.09 -12.76 -16.19
C ALA A 254 49.46 -12.98 -16.83
N ASP A 255 50.11 -14.12 -16.54
CA ASP A 255 51.41 -14.48 -17.13
C ASP A 255 51.31 -15.02 -18.57
N ARG A 256 50.10 -15.37 -19.03
CA ARG A 256 49.85 -15.75 -20.42
C ARG A 256 49.48 -14.51 -21.22
N ARG A 257 50.49 -13.66 -21.48
CA ARG A 257 50.39 -12.55 -22.43
C ARG A 257 50.07 -13.11 -23.82
N VAL A 258 48.78 -13.17 -24.18
CA VAL A 258 48.37 -13.38 -25.56
C VAL A 258 48.55 -12.03 -26.26
N LEU A 259 49.67 -11.90 -26.97
CA LEU A 259 49.85 -10.85 -27.97
C LEU A 259 48.81 -11.08 -29.06
N ASN A 260 47.89 -10.13 -29.24
CA ASN A 260 47.18 -9.96 -30.51
C ASN A 260 48.11 -9.24 -31.48
#